data_AF-A0A8S1GP57-F1
#
_entry.id   AF-A0A8S1GP57-F1
#
_cell.length_a   1.000
_cell.length_b   1.000
_cell.length_c   1.000
_cell.angle_alpha   90.00
_cell.angle_beta   90.00
_cell.angle_gamma   90.00
#
_symmetry.space_group_name_H-M   'P 1'
#
loop_
_entity.id
_entity.type
_entity.pdbx_description
1 polymer ?
#
loop_
_entity_poly.entity_id
_entity_poly.type
_entity_poly.pdbx_seq_one_letter_code
_entity_poly.pdbx_strand_id
1 'polypeptide(L)'
;MQAAVLGLVGGVATAYSIYHHGHKSTLFSRYCVVLSVFHLSEYVFTALSNRRSLQPDSFLLNHSYGYWGAAALSWAEFSLEYYALPMLKNVNVSMIGVLFCLVGEVIRKAAMLQAGNGFTHRLAMAKRPDHKLITDGIYGFCRHPGYTGWLIWSVSTQLVLCNPFCCVIYAFNET
;
A
#
# COMPACT_ATOMS: atom_id res chain seq x y z
N MET A 1 16.07 6.80 9.99
CA MET A 1 15.63 7.93 9.16
C MET A 1 14.28 7.67 8.48
N GLN A 2 14.10 6.57 7.74
CA GLN A 2 12.85 6.26 7.02
C GLN A 2 11.57 6.31 7.89
N ALA A 3 11.55 5.65 9.05
CA ALA A 3 10.40 5.69 9.96
C ALA A 3 10.01 7.11 10.40
N ALA A 4 11.00 7.97 10.66
CA ALA A 4 10.75 9.36 11.05
C ALA A 4 10.15 10.17 9.89
N VAL A 5 10.62 9.95 8.66
CA VAL A 5 10.07 10.59 7.45
C VAL A 5 8.63 10.15 7.22
N LEU A 6 8.35 8.83 7.28
CA LEU A 6 6.99 8.29 7.15
C LEU A 6 6.06 8.81 8.25
N GLY A 7 6.54 8.87 9.49
CA GLY A 7 5.79 9.44 10.62
C GLY A 7 5.46 10.92 10.42
N LEU A 8 6.42 11.72 9.93
CA LEU A 8 6.21 13.13 9.65
C LEU A 8 5.21 13.34 8.50
N VAL A 9 5.41 12.66 7.37
CA VAL A 9 4.52 12.75 6.20
C VAL A 9 3.10 12.30 6.57
N GLY A 10 2.97 11.14 7.21
CA GLY A 10 1.68 10.62 7.66
C GLY A 10 1.00 11.53 8.69
N GLY A 11 1.76 12.07 9.65
CA GLY A 11 1.24 12.97 10.68
C GLY A 11 0.73 14.30 10.11
N VAL A 12 1.52 14.96 9.27
CA VAL A 12 1.13 16.21 8.59
C VAL A 12 -0.07 15.97 7.68
N ALA A 13 -0.08 14.89 6.91
CA ALA A 13 -1.19 14.56 6.01
C ALA A 13 -2.47 14.21 6.78
N THR A 14 -2.37 13.56 7.94
CA THR A 14 -3.50 13.30 8.83
C THR A 14 -4.09 14.61 9.36
N ALA A 15 -3.25 15.49 9.90
CA ALA A 15 -3.67 16.79 10.39
C ALA A 15 -4.36 17.63 9.30
N TYR A 16 -3.78 17.66 8.09
CA TYR A 16 -4.38 18.34 6.94
C TYR A 16 -5.75 17.75 6.56
N SER A 17 -5.86 16.42 6.53
CA SER A 17 -7.12 15.72 6.18
C SER A 17 -8.24 16.01 7.18
N ILE A 18 -7.90 16.14 8.46
CA ILE A 18 -8.85 16.49 9.52
C ILE A 18 -9.26 17.96 9.41
N TYR A 19 -8.29 18.86 9.28
CA TYR A 19 -8.54 20.30 9.24
C TYR A 19 -9.35 20.74 8.00
N HIS A 20 -9.13 20.11 6.85
CA HIS A 20 -9.83 20.40 5.59
C HIS A 20 -10.91 19.36 5.25
N HIS A 21 -11.53 18.75 6.27
CA HIS A 21 -12.53 17.70 6.07
C HIS A 21 -13.61 18.10 5.04
N GLY A 22 -13.88 17.22 4.07
CA GLY A 22 -14.86 17.46 3.01
C GLY A 22 -14.31 18.20 1.78
N HIS A 23 -13.09 18.74 1.83
CA HIS A 23 -12.48 19.39 0.66
C HIS A 23 -11.79 18.37 -0.26
N LYS A 24 -11.84 18.61 -1.57
CA LYS A 24 -11.20 17.74 -2.58
C LYS A 24 -9.67 17.70 -2.45
N SER A 25 -9.05 18.72 -1.88
CA SER A 25 -7.61 18.72 -1.60
C SER A 25 -7.19 17.63 -0.61
N THR A 26 -8.12 17.12 0.21
CA THR A 26 -7.83 16.03 1.16
C THR A 26 -7.60 14.67 0.52
N LEU A 27 -7.91 14.48 -0.77
CA LEU A 27 -7.66 13.22 -1.47
C LEU A 27 -6.17 12.87 -1.45
N PHE A 28 -5.31 13.84 -1.77
CA PHE A 28 -3.86 13.62 -1.81
C PHE A 28 -3.29 13.39 -0.41
N SER A 29 -3.78 14.12 0.60
CA SER A 29 -3.33 13.90 1.98
C SER A 29 -3.76 12.53 2.50
N ARG A 30 -4.98 12.05 2.21
CA ARG A 30 -5.40 10.68 2.53
C ARG A 30 -4.52 9.64 1.86
N TYR A 31 -4.18 9.84 0.58
CA TYR A 31 -3.23 8.98 -0.13
C TYR A 31 -1.86 8.93 0.59
N CYS A 32 -1.31 10.08 1.01
CA CYS A 32 -0.06 10.12 1.78
C CYS A 32 -0.16 9.40 3.14
N VAL A 33 -1.31 9.49 3.83
CA VAL A 33 -1.55 8.76 5.08
C VAL A 33 -1.51 7.26 4.82
N VAL A 34 -2.26 6.77 3.82
CA VAL A 34 -2.33 5.35 3.49
C VAL A 34 -0.97 4.80 3.06
N LEU A 35 -0.20 5.54 2.25
CA LEU A 35 1.18 5.20 1.90
C LEU A 35 2.08 5.10 3.14
N SER A 36 2.00 6.10 4.02
CA SER A 36 2.85 6.18 5.22
C SER A 36 2.56 5.00 6.16
N VAL A 37 1.28 4.68 6.35
CA VAL A 37 0.84 3.53 7.15
C VAL A 37 1.34 2.23 6.53
N PHE A 38 1.11 1.99 5.24
CA PHE A 38 1.53 0.77 4.55
C PHE A 38 3.04 0.51 4.68
N HIS A 39 3.87 1.51 4.37
CA HIS A 39 5.32 1.33 4.40
C HIS A 39 5.86 1.17 5.82
N LEU A 40 5.27 1.86 6.80
CA LEU A 40 5.67 1.72 8.19
C LEU A 40 5.26 0.36 8.76
N SER A 41 4.02 -0.05 8.50
CA SER A 41 3.48 -1.33 8.96
C SER A 41 4.20 -2.51 8.31
N GLU A 42 4.66 -2.42 7.06
CA GLU A 42 5.51 -3.45 6.45
C GLU A 42 6.75 -3.72 7.29
N TYR A 43 7.46 -2.67 7.69
CA TYR A 43 8.64 -2.81 8.53
C TYR A 43 8.29 -3.40 9.91
N VAL A 44 7.24 -2.88 10.54
CA VAL A 44 6.80 -3.34 11.88
C VAL A 44 6.39 -4.81 11.84
N PHE A 45 5.56 -5.22 10.89
CA PHE A 45 5.09 -6.59 10.81
C PHE A 45 6.20 -7.56 10.42
N THR A 46 7.15 -7.15 9.57
CA THR A 46 8.36 -7.95 9.35
C THR A 46 9.19 -8.09 10.63
N ALA A 47 9.31 -7.03 11.43
CA ALA A 47 10.03 -7.10 12.71
C ALA A 47 9.34 -8.04 13.71
N LEU A 48 8.01 -8.09 13.71
CA LEU A 48 7.19 -8.95 14.57
C LEU A 48 7.16 -10.41 14.10
N SER A 49 7.05 -10.68 12.80
CA SER A 49 6.82 -12.02 12.27
C SER A 49 8.06 -12.72 11.72
N ASN A 50 9.04 -11.95 11.22
CA ASN A 50 10.27 -12.47 10.62
C ASN A 50 11.47 -11.55 10.88
N ARG A 51 11.83 -11.40 12.16
CA ARG A 51 12.96 -10.55 12.59
C ARG A 51 14.28 -10.91 11.90
N ARG A 52 14.45 -12.16 11.46
CA ARG A 52 15.65 -12.63 10.75
C ARG A 52 15.82 -12.01 9.37
N SER A 53 14.72 -11.65 8.70
CA SER A 53 14.76 -11.00 7.37
C SER A 53 14.67 -9.47 7.44
N LEU A 54 14.56 -8.90 8.65
CA LEU A 54 14.35 -7.46 8.85
C LEU A 54 15.57 -6.66 8.36
N GLN A 55 15.32 -5.76 7.43
CA GLN A 55 16.33 -4.87 6.84
C GLN A 55 15.75 -3.47 6.65
N PRO A 56 16.57 -2.43 6.43
CA PRO A 56 16.05 -1.10 6.04
C PRO A 56 15.21 -1.13 4.75
N ASP A 57 15.45 -2.09 3.85
CA ASP A 57 14.62 -2.29 2.67
C ASP A 57 13.23 -2.88 2.98
N SER A 58 12.99 -3.37 4.21
CA SER A 58 11.69 -3.91 4.63
C SER A 58 10.60 -2.84 4.75
N PHE A 59 10.95 -1.55 4.70
CA PHE A 59 9.97 -0.47 4.49
C PHE A 59 9.36 -0.49 3.08
N LEU A 60 9.97 -1.21 2.14
CA LEU A 60 9.59 -1.27 0.72
C LEU A 60 9.59 0.07 -0.03
N LEU A 61 10.29 1.07 0.50
CA LEU A 61 10.50 2.36 -0.18
C LEU A 61 11.49 2.26 -1.35
N ASN A 62 12.51 1.40 -1.22
CA ASN A 62 13.47 1.12 -2.28
C ASN A 62 12.88 0.10 -3.26
N HIS A 63 11.94 0.57 -4.08
CA HIS A 63 11.29 -0.24 -5.11
C HIS A 63 11.98 -0.11 -6.48
N SER A 64 11.47 -0.85 -7.48
CA SER A 64 11.94 -0.79 -8.86
C SER A 64 11.66 0.57 -9.52
N TYR A 65 12.34 0.87 -10.63
CA TYR A 65 12.05 2.05 -11.45
C TYR A 65 10.59 2.10 -11.92
N GLY A 66 9.98 0.94 -12.20
CA GLY A 66 8.58 0.85 -12.62
C GLY A 66 7.59 1.35 -11.56
N TYR A 67 7.83 1.03 -10.29
CA TYR A 67 7.00 1.51 -9.18
C TYR A 67 7.04 3.03 -9.05
N TRP A 68 8.24 3.63 -9.06
CA TRP A 68 8.37 5.08 -8.98
C TRP A 68 7.80 5.77 -10.22
N GLY A 69 7.91 5.15 -11.40
CA GLY A 69 7.23 5.60 -12.61
C GLY A 69 5.71 5.59 -12.48
N ALA A 70 5.13 4.50 -11.96
CA ALA A 70 3.69 4.39 -11.72
C ALA A 70 3.19 5.39 -10.66
N ALA A 71 3.96 5.64 -9.60
CA ALA A 71 3.64 6.64 -8.60
C ALA A 71 3.66 8.05 -9.21
N ALA A 72 4.73 8.40 -9.94
CA ALA A 72 4.84 9.70 -10.62
C ALA A 72 3.69 9.93 -11.62
N LEU A 73 3.32 8.89 -12.39
CA LEU A 73 2.17 8.95 -13.30
C LEU A 73 0.87 9.23 -12.55
N SER A 74 0.64 8.56 -11.41
CA SER A 74 -0.55 8.80 -10.58
C SER A 74 -0.62 10.21 -10.02
N TRP A 75 0.53 10.79 -9.63
CA TRP A 75 0.59 12.16 -9.12
C TRP A 75 0.38 13.17 -10.25
N ALA A 76 0.89 12.89 -11.44
CA ALA A 76 0.69 13.72 -12.62
C ALA A 76 -0.79 13.73 -13.06
N GLU A 77 -1.43 12.56 -13.15
CA GLU A 77 -2.86 12.43 -13.45
C GLU A 77 -3.70 13.18 -12.41
N PHE A 78 -3.46 12.92 -11.11
CA PHE A 78 -4.19 13.59 -10.05
C PHE A 78 -4.07 15.11 -10.16
N SER A 79 -2.85 15.62 -10.33
CA SER A 79 -2.60 17.06 -10.41
C SER A 79 -3.29 17.67 -11.63
N LEU A 80 -3.14 17.07 -12.81
CA LEU A 80 -3.75 17.56 -14.04
C LEU A 80 -5.28 17.60 -13.92
N GLU A 81 -5.89 16.50 -13.49
CA GLU A 81 -7.34 16.40 -13.35
C GLU A 81 -7.89 17.27 -12.22
N TYR A 82 -7.14 17.47 -11.14
CA TYR A 82 -7.56 18.34 -10.04
C TYR A 82 -7.79 19.78 -10.52
N TYR A 83 -6.96 20.28 -11.44
CA TYR A 83 -7.10 21.61 -12.01
C TYR A 83 -8.04 21.66 -13.23
N ALA A 84 -7.90 20.70 -14.16
CA ALA A 84 -8.64 20.74 -15.43
C ALA A 84 -10.04 20.12 -15.35
N LEU A 85 -10.23 19.09 -14.51
CA LEU A 85 -11.45 18.27 -14.44
C LEU A 85 -11.85 18.00 -12.98
N PRO A 86 -12.05 19.03 -12.13
CA PRO A 86 -12.30 18.85 -10.71
C PRO A 86 -13.59 18.06 -10.41
N MET A 87 -14.50 17.91 -11.38
CA MET A 87 -15.68 17.05 -11.24
C MET A 87 -15.35 15.57 -11.00
N LEU A 88 -14.19 15.09 -11.46
CA LEU A 88 -13.75 13.70 -11.28
C LEU A 88 -13.34 13.42 -9.83
N LYS A 89 -12.92 14.46 -9.09
CA LYS A 89 -12.41 14.31 -7.72
C LYS A 89 -13.56 14.32 -6.72
N ASN A 90 -13.86 13.14 -6.16
CA ASN A 90 -14.98 12.92 -5.27
C ASN A 90 -14.54 12.39 -3.90
N VAL A 91 -14.94 13.09 -2.84
CA VAL A 91 -14.53 12.79 -1.46
C VAL A 91 -15.08 11.45 -0.96
N ASN A 92 -16.29 11.06 -1.38
CA ASN A 92 -16.91 9.81 -0.96
C ASN A 92 -16.24 8.62 -1.64
N VAL A 93 -15.96 8.71 -2.94
CA VAL A 93 -15.18 7.69 -3.67
C VAL A 93 -13.80 7.52 -3.06
N SER A 94 -13.15 8.64 -2.70
CA SER A 94 -11.87 8.61 -2.00
C SER A 94 -11.94 7.85 -0.66
N MET A 95 -13.00 8.04 0.13
CA MET A 95 -13.19 7.30 1.39
C MET A 95 -13.43 5.80 1.16
N ILE A 96 -14.15 5.43 0.11
CA ILE A 96 -14.29 4.03 -0.31
C ILE A 96 -12.90 3.46 -0.66
N GLY A 97 -12.07 4.22 -1.38
CA GLY A 97 -10.67 3.85 -1.65
C GLY A 97 -9.88 3.60 -0.36
N VAL A 98 -10.00 4.48 0.64
CA VAL A 98 -9.33 4.30 1.95
C VAL A 98 -9.80 3.00 2.64
N LEU A 99 -11.09 2.70 2.59
CA LEU A 99 -11.63 1.45 3.14
C LEU A 99 -11.03 0.22 2.45
N PHE A 100 -10.95 0.20 1.12
CA PHE A 100 -10.35 -0.92 0.41
C PHE A 100 -8.83 -1.01 0.60
N CYS A 101 -8.13 0.12 0.75
CA CYS A 101 -6.73 0.12 1.20
C CYS A 101 -6.59 -0.57 2.57
N LEU A 102 -7.48 -0.27 3.53
CA LEU A 102 -7.46 -0.94 4.84
C LEU A 102 -7.72 -2.45 4.73
N VAL A 103 -8.64 -2.87 3.86
CA VAL A 103 -8.89 -4.30 3.61
C VAL A 103 -7.64 -5.00 3.04
N GLY A 104 -7.02 -4.44 2.00
CA GLY A 104 -5.80 -4.98 1.41
C GLY A 104 -4.64 -5.03 2.41
N GLU A 105 -4.53 -4.00 3.23
CA GLU A 105 -3.57 -3.91 4.34
C GLU A 105 -3.75 -5.06 5.33
N VAL A 106 -4.97 -5.26 5.85
CA VAL A 106 -5.27 -6.33 6.81
C VAL A 106 -4.95 -7.70 6.22
N ILE A 107 -5.37 -7.97 4.97
CA ILE A 107 -5.09 -9.23 4.28
C ILE A 107 -3.58 -9.47 4.19
N ARG A 108 -2.82 -8.46 3.77
CA ARG A 108 -1.37 -8.57 3.63
C ARG A 108 -0.69 -8.84 4.97
N LYS A 109 -1.08 -8.12 6.02
CA LYS A 109 -0.46 -8.24 7.34
C LYS A 109 -0.83 -9.57 8.01
N ALA A 110 -2.05 -10.04 7.81
CA ALA A 110 -2.46 -11.39 8.22
C ALA A 110 -1.61 -12.47 7.52
N ALA A 111 -1.33 -12.31 6.22
CA ALA A 111 -0.43 -13.21 5.50
C ALA A 111 0.99 -13.19 6.08
N MET A 112 1.53 -12.00 6.37
CA MET A 112 2.87 -11.85 6.98
C MET A 112 2.97 -12.51 8.36
N LEU A 113 1.94 -12.35 9.20
CA LEU A 113 1.90 -12.97 10.53
C LEU A 113 1.78 -14.50 10.43
N GLN A 114 0.85 -14.98 9.60
CA GLN A 114 0.61 -16.42 9.44
C GLN A 114 1.81 -17.13 8.84
N ALA A 115 2.47 -16.53 7.83
CA ALA A 115 3.65 -17.12 7.21
C ALA A 115 4.92 -16.98 8.05
N GLY A 116 5.02 -15.97 8.92
CA GLY A 116 6.16 -15.75 9.80
C GLY A 116 7.49 -15.79 9.04
N ASN A 117 8.40 -16.67 9.46
CA ASN A 117 9.71 -16.86 8.81
C ASN A 117 9.64 -17.29 7.33
N GLY A 118 8.50 -17.84 6.88
CA GLY A 118 8.25 -18.18 5.49
C GLY A 118 7.88 -16.99 4.60
N PHE A 119 7.49 -15.85 5.19
CA PHE A 119 7.23 -14.63 4.44
C PHE A 119 8.52 -13.87 4.17
N THR A 120 8.85 -13.69 2.89
CA THR A 120 10.00 -12.90 2.46
C THR A 120 9.59 -11.89 1.40
N HIS A 121 10.04 -10.64 1.51
CA HIS A 121 9.78 -9.60 0.51
C HIS A 121 10.42 -9.88 -0.84
N ARG A 122 11.57 -10.58 -0.83
CA ARG A 122 12.22 -11.10 -2.04
C ARG A 122 11.86 -12.57 -2.22
N LEU A 123 11.58 -12.97 -3.45
CA LEU A 123 11.35 -14.36 -3.80
C LEU A 123 12.56 -15.21 -3.39
N ALA A 124 12.31 -16.24 -2.59
CA ALA A 124 13.35 -17.20 -2.20
C ALA A 124 13.60 -18.16 -3.36
N MET A 125 14.78 -18.06 -3.97
CA MET A 125 15.17 -18.91 -5.10
C MET A 125 15.59 -20.33 -4.69
N ALA A 126 15.82 -20.56 -3.40
CA ALA A 126 16.19 -21.86 -2.84
C ALA A 126 15.34 -22.18 -1.59
N LYS A 127 14.95 -23.45 -1.45
CA LYS A 127 14.21 -23.94 -0.28
C LYS A 127 15.13 -23.95 0.94
N ARG A 128 14.68 -23.30 2.03
CA ARG A 128 15.39 -23.34 3.32
C ARG A 128 14.93 -24.55 4.14
N PRO A 129 15.80 -25.13 5.00
CA PRO A 129 15.43 -26.28 5.82
C PRO A 129 14.23 -26.03 6.75
N ASP A 130 14.05 -24.78 7.18
CA ASP A 130 12.97 -24.32 8.05
C ASP A 130 11.71 -23.87 7.29
N HIS A 131 11.71 -23.88 5.95
CA HIS A 131 10.56 -23.47 5.15
C HIS A 131 9.51 -24.59 5.09
N LYS A 132 8.37 -24.34 5.73
CA LYS A 132 7.20 -25.22 5.71
C LYS A 132 6.11 -24.63 4.83
N LEU A 133 5.35 -25.50 4.16
CA LEU A 133 4.15 -25.10 3.44
C LEU A 133 3.05 -24.76 4.45
N ILE A 134 2.34 -23.66 4.20
CA ILE A 134 1.24 -23.16 5.04
C ILE A 134 -0.01 -23.14 4.18
N THR A 135 -1.06 -23.80 4.64
CA THR A 135 -2.33 -23.96 3.91
C THR A 135 -3.57 -23.67 4.77
N ASP A 136 -3.37 -23.29 6.02
CA ASP A 136 -4.42 -22.97 6.98
C ASP A 136 -4.61 -21.45 7.13
N GLY A 137 -5.68 -21.05 7.83
CA GLY A 137 -6.02 -19.64 8.01
C GLY A 137 -6.24 -18.93 6.67
N ILE A 138 -5.62 -17.75 6.51
CA ILE A 138 -5.77 -16.95 5.29
C ILE A 138 -5.22 -17.64 4.03
N TYR A 139 -4.25 -18.56 4.18
CA TYR A 139 -3.68 -19.34 3.08
C TYR A 139 -4.62 -20.46 2.60
N GLY A 140 -5.68 -20.77 3.35
CA GLY A 140 -6.73 -21.70 2.92
C GLY A 140 -7.69 -21.09 1.90
N PHE A 141 -7.82 -19.76 1.86
CA PHE A 141 -8.70 -19.05 0.91
C PHE A 141 -7.98 -18.66 -0.39
N CYS A 142 -6.70 -18.32 -0.30
CA CYS A 142 -5.86 -17.95 -1.45
C CYS A 142 -4.44 -18.47 -1.24
N ARG A 143 -3.78 -18.91 -2.32
CA ARG A 143 -2.38 -19.39 -2.27
C ARG A 143 -1.37 -18.27 -1.99
N HIS A 144 -1.73 -17.03 -2.35
CA HIS A 144 -0.84 -15.87 -2.35
C HIS A 144 -1.47 -14.64 -1.67
N PRO A 145 -1.95 -14.75 -0.42
CA PRO A 145 -2.74 -13.70 0.23
C PRO A 145 -1.93 -12.40 0.43
N GLY A 146 -0.61 -12.49 0.63
CA GLY A 146 0.26 -11.30 0.71
C GLY A 146 0.32 -10.47 -0.58
N TYR A 147 0.27 -11.13 -1.74
CA TYR A 147 0.19 -10.48 -3.05
C TYR A 147 -1.24 -10.00 -3.33
N THR A 148 -2.25 -10.80 -2.99
CA THR A 148 -3.66 -10.38 -3.10
C THR A 148 -3.95 -9.11 -2.30
N GLY A 149 -3.48 -9.05 -1.04
CA GLY A 149 -3.64 -7.86 -0.20
C GLY A 149 -2.90 -6.65 -0.77
N TRP A 150 -1.70 -6.86 -1.33
CA TRP A 150 -0.95 -5.79 -1.98
C TRP A 150 -1.64 -5.25 -3.23
N LEU A 151 -2.17 -6.12 -4.10
CA LEU A 151 -2.93 -5.74 -5.30
C LEU A 151 -4.18 -4.94 -4.95
N ILE A 152 -4.98 -5.43 -3.99
CA ILE A 152 -6.17 -4.71 -3.52
C ILE A 152 -5.76 -3.33 -3.01
N TRP A 153 -4.71 -3.27 -2.19
CA TRP A 153 -4.21 -2.01 -1.64
C TRP A 153 -3.72 -1.06 -2.74
N SER A 154 -2.91 -1.53 -3.69
CA SER A 154 -2.26 -0.69 -4.72
C SER A 154 -3.29 -0.08 -5.67
N VAL A 155 -4.26 -0.87 -6.16
CA VAL A 155 -5.38 -0.37 -6.97
C VAL A 155 -6.23 0.61 -6.18
N SER A 156 -6.50 0.32 -4.90
CA SER A 156 -7.33 1.19 -4.06
C SER A 156 -6.71 2.56 -3.82
N THR A 157 -5.37 2.69 -3.85
CA THR A 157 -4.72 4.01 -3.78
C THR A 157 -5.15 4.94 -4.93
N GLN A 158 -5.48 4.37 -6.10
CA GLN A 158 -5.98 5.14 -7.24
C GLN A 158 -7.46 5.54 -7.07
N LEU A 159 -8.24 4.74 -6.34
CA LEU A 159 -9.57 5.15 -5.90
C LEU A 159 -9.50 6.30 -4.88
N VAL A 160 -8.52 6.29 -3.97
CA VAL A 160 -8.27 7.39 -3.02
C VAL A 160 -8.04 8.71 -3.75
N LEU A 161 -7.26 8.68 -4.85
CA LEU A 161 -7.00 9.85 -5.69
C LEU A 161 -8.10 10.14 -6.72
N CYS A 162 -9.07 9.24 -6.88
CA CYS A 162 -10.07 9.28 -7.96
C CYS A 162 -9.40 9.43 -9.34
N ASN A 163 -8.38 8.60 -9.60
CA ASN A 163 -7.61 8.58 -10.85
C ASN A 163 -8.13 7.44 -11.75
N PRO A 164 -9.01 7.71 -12.71
CA PRO A 164 -9.60 6.65 -13.54
C PRO A 164 -8.57 5.92 -14.40
N PHE A 165 -7.57 6.62 -14.95
CA PHE A 165 -6.60 6.02 -15.87
C PHE A 165 -5.56 5.18 -15.12
N CYS A 166 -4.95 5.73 -14.06
CA CYS A 166 -4.05 4.95 -13.21
C CYS A 166 -4.75 3.79 -12.50
N CYS A 167 -6.05 3.90 -12.17
CA CYS A 167 -6.79 2.77 -11.60
C CYS A 167 -6.79 1.56 -12.55
N VAL A 168 -6.98 1.79 -13.86
CA VAL A 168 -6.90 0.74 -14.88
C VAL A 168 -5.47 0.21 -14.98
N ILE A 169 -4.48 1.09 -15.09
CA ILE A 169 -3.07 0.65 -15.20
C ILE A 169 -2.65 -0.20 -14.00
N TYR A 170 -2.92 0.24 -12.78
CA TYR A 170 -2.54 -0.49 -11.57
C TYR A 170 -3.25 -1.85 -11.48
N ALA A 171 -4.46 -1.98 -12.00
CA ALA A 171 -5.18 -3.25 -12.01
C ALA A 171 -4.59 -4.27 -13.01
N PHE A 172 -3.97 -3.82 -14.10
CA PHE A 172 -3.46 -4.70 -15.17
C PHE A 172 -1.94 -4.88 -15.20
N ASN A 173 -1.16 -4.01 -14.55
CA ASN A 173 0.32 -4.13 -14.52
C ASN A 173 0.84 -5.06 -13.40
N GLU A 174 -0.03 -5.57 -12.53
CA GLU A 174 0.31 -6.41 -11.37
C GLU A 174 0.01 -7.91 -11.62
N THR A 175 -0.31 -8.30 -12.86
CA THR A 175 -0.45 -9.69 -13.33
C THR A 175 0.68 -10.09 -14.26
#